data_AF-C5NYJ8-F1
#
_entry.id   AF-C5NYJ8-F1
#
_cell.length_a   1.000
_cell.length_b   1.000
_cell.length_c   1.000
_cell.angle_alpha   90.00
_cell.angle_beta   90.00
_cell.angle_gamma   90.00
#
_symmetry.space_group_name_H-M   'P 1'
#
loop_
_entity.id
_entity.type
_entity.pdbx_description
1 polymer ?
#
loop_
_entity_poly.entity_id
_entity_poly.type
_entity_poly.pdbx_seq_one_letter_code
_entity_poly.pdbx_strand_id
1 'polypeptide(L)'
;MTYGLNSSFKRQLNNKTKNKRLLAVIILVLIIMFSIVLNEREGGATPKEVVKRWTKTVKNDEFEKMFDYIHFDNKRDKDESVQEFKKISKEEKYKLDMLKTFVNDNEIDEDKMIDLDTFIVRFKKINEKDNFDKKYLINDGRGFLTVEKHNGRWFLKKNQLW
;
A
#
# COMPACT_ATOMS: atom_id res chain seq x y z
N MET A 1 1.91 23.41 -37.69
CA MET A 1 3.31 23.63 -37.25
C MET A 1 3.75 22.41 -36.46
N THR A 2 4.52 21.52 -37.08
CA THR A 2 5.06 20.31 -36.45
C THR A 2 6.41 20.65 -35.82
N TYR A 3 6.49 20.58 -34.50
CA TYR A 3 7.73 20.78 -33.75
C TYR A 3 8.68 19.63 -34.05
N GLY A 4 9.54 19.82 -35.06
CA GLY A 4 10.61 18.89 -35.39
C GLY A 4 11.57 18.76 -34.22
N LEU A 5 11.72 17.53 -33.71
CA LEU A 5 12.75 17.16 -32.75
C LEU A 5 14.11 17.73 -33.21
N ASN A 6 14.65 18.61 -32.37
CA ASN A 6 15.88 19.37 -32.60
C ASN A 6 17.02 18.43 -33.06
N SER A 7 17.68 18.78 -34.17
CA SER A 7 18.71 17.97 -34.83
C SER A 7 19.90 17.62 -33.92
N SER A 8 20.12 18.42 -32.87
CA SER A 8 21.02 18.14 -31.74
C SER A 8 20.69 16.82 -31.02
N PHE A 9 19.42 16.54 -30.76
CA PHE A 9 18.96 15.31 -30.07
C PHE A 9 19.18 14.06 -30.93
N LYS A 10 18.90 14.16 -32.24
CA LYS A 10 19.17 13.07 -33.20
C LYS A 10 20.66 12.76 -33.30
N ARG A 11 21.53 13.78 -33.20
CA ARG A 11 22.99 13.62 -33.27
C ARG A 11 23.57 12.93 -32.03
N GLN A 12 23.00 13.17 -30.85
CA GLN A 12 23.38 12.46 -29.61
C GLN A 12 23.01 10.96 -29.67
N LEU A 13 21.87 10.61 -30.28
CA LEU A 13 21.45 9.21 -30.47
C LEU A 13 22.32 8.44 -31.50
N ASN A 14 23.07 9.15 -32.34
CA ASN A 14 23.83 8.55 -33.46
C ASN A 14 25.32 8.29 -33.17
N ASN A 15 25.87 8.76 -32.04
CA ASN A 15 27.25 8.41 -31.62
C ASN A 15 27.29 7.02 -30.96
N LYS A 16 27.08 6.01 -31.81
CA LYS A 16 26.62 4.67 -31.46
C LYS A 16 27.73 3.60 -31.50
N THR A 17 28.87 3.77 -30.82
CA THR A 17 29.80 2.62 -30.62
C THR A 17 30.50 2.60 -29.26
N LYS A 18 31.10 3.69 -28.78
CA LYS A 18 31.72 3.74 -27.43
C LYS A 18 30.72 4.05 -26.30
N ASN A 19 29.68 4.83 -26.59
CA ASN A 19 28.70 5.26 -25.58
C ASN A 19 27.57 4.25 -25.35
N LYS A 20 27.42 3.21 -26.18
CA LYS A 20 26.38 2.18 -25.98
C LYS A 20 26.56 1.43 -24.65
N ARG A 21 27.80 1.14 -24.26
CA ARG A 21 28.10 0.52 -22.96
C ARG A 21 27.75 1.44 -21.80
N LEU A 22 28.10 2.72 -21.90
CA LEU A 22 27.77 3.71 -20.86
C LEU A 22 26.25 3.91 -20.72
N LEU A 23 25.54 4.00 -21.85
CA LEU A 23 24.08 4.15 -21.87
C LEU A 23 23.37 2.91 -21.32
N ALA A 24 23.85 1.71 -21.67
CA ALA A 24 23.33 0.46 -21.14
C ALA A 24 23.57 0.35 -19.61
N VAL A 25 24.74 0.78 -19.13
CA VAL A 25 25.03 0.84 -17.69
C VAL A 25 24.12 1.86 -16.98
N ILE A 26 23.91 3.04 -17.54
CA ILE A 26 23.01 4.04 -16.97
C ILE A 26 21.57 3.51 -16.92
N ILE A 27 21.08 2.88 -18.00
CA ILE A 27 19.75 2.28 -18.03
C ILE A 27 19.66 1.13 -17.02
N LEU A 28 20.69 0.29 -16.89
CA LEU A 28 20.73 -0.80 -15.92
C LEU A 28 20.74 -0.28 -14.48
N VAL A 29 21.50 0.77 -14.19
CA VAL A 29 21.50 1.44 -12.88
C VAL A 29 20.14 2.05 -12.60
N LEU A 30 19.51 2.72 -13.57
CA LEU A 30 18.15 3.24 -13.41
C LEU A 30 17.14 2.12 -13.16
N ILE A 31 17.21 0.99 -13.88
CA ILE A 31 16.35 -0.17 -13.65
C ILE A 31 16.60 -0.75 -12.27
N ILE A 32 17.85 -0.95 -11.84
CA ILE A 32 18.18 -1.47 -10.50
C ILE A 32 17.71 -0.49 -9.41
N MET A 33 17.95 0.81 -9.56
CA MET A 33 17.46 1.82 -8.62
C MET A 33 15.93 1.83 -8.58
N PHE A 34 15.27 1.72 -9.74
CA PHE A 34 13.82 1.63 -9.82
C PHE A 34 13.31 0.31 -9.23
N SER A 35 14.01 -0.82 -9.40
CA SER A 35 13.70 -2.13 -8.82
C SER A 35 13.90 -2.16 -7.30
N ILE A 36 14.92 -1.51 -6.76
CA ILE A 36 15.11 -1.33 -5.31
C ILE A 36 14.05 -0.37 -4.73
N VAL A 37 13.57 0.58 -5.54
CA VAL A 37 12.42 1.43 -5.20
C VAL A 37 11.08 0.68 -5.29
N LEU A 38 10.99 -0.30 -6.20
CA LEU A 38 9.79 -1.10 -6.49
C LEU A 38 9.70 -2.42 -5.70
N ASN A 39 10.75 -2.85 -4.99
CA ASN A 39 10.59 -3.82 -3.91
C ASN A 39 9.43 -3.32 -3.04
N GLU A 40 8.57 -4.23 -2.57
CA GLU A 40 7.37 -3.94 -1.78
C GLU A 40 7.75 -3.19 -0.50
N ARG A 41 8.02 -1.90 -0.63
CA ARG A 41 8.42 -1.03 0.47
C ARG A 41 7.22 -0.91 1.38
N GLU A 42 7.44 -1.16 2.66
CA GLU A 42 6.46 -1.01 3.74
C GLU A 42 5.71 0.32 3.62
N GLY A 43 4.42 0.33 3.91
CA GLY A 43 3.57 1.51 3.72
C GLY A 43 3.31 1.88 2.25
N GLY A 44 2.66 3.02 2.04
CA GLY A 44 2.32 3.57 0.72
C GLY A 44 2.96 4.93 0.45
N ALA A 45 3.04 5.35 -0.81
CA ALA A 45 3.47 6.69 -1.17
C ALA A 45 2.35 7.73 -0.94
N THR A 46 1.09 7.30 -0.89
CA THR A 46 -0.08 8.14 -0.57
C THR A 46 -1.00 7.47 0.46
N PRO A 47 -1.88 8.25 1.14
CA PRO A 47 -2.88 7.71 2.06
C PRO A 47 -3.75 6.61 1.44
N LYS A 48 -4.28 6.87 0.23
CA LYS A 48 -5.12 5.92 -0.48
C LYS A 48 -4.35 4.69 -0.96
N GLU A 49 -3.09 4.86 -1.34
CA GLU A 49 -2.26 3.74 -1.81
C GLU A 49 -1.94 2.74 -0.68
N VAL A 50 -1.60 3.20 0.52
CA VAL A 50 -1.31 2.27 1.64
C VAL A 50 -2.52 1.40 1.95
N VAL A 51 -3.73 1.99 1.97
CA VAL A 51 -4.97 1.24 2.19
C VAL A 51 -5.27 0.30 1.03
N LYS A 52 -4.97 0.70 -0.22
CA LYS A 52 -5.12 -0.18 -1.39
C LYS A 52 -4.19 -1.40 -1.34
N ARG A 53 -2.95 -1.23 -0.87
CA ARG A 53 -2.00 -2.34 -0.73
C ARG A 53 -2.37 -3.25 0.42
N TRP A 54 -2.75 -2.69 1.57
CA TRP A 54 -3.26 -3.46 2.71
C TRP A 54 -4.53 -4.26 2.37
N THR A 55 -5.51 -3.64 1.71
CA THR A 55 -6.72 -4.36 1.27
C THR A 55 -6.39 -5.50 0.32
N LYS A 56 -5.41 -5.30 -0.59
CA LYS A 56 -4.94 -6.35 -1.49
C LYS A 56 -4.34 -7.54 -0.74
N THR A 57 -3.51 -7.31 0.28
CA THR A 57 -2.97 -8.42 1.10
C THR A 57 -4.07 -9.21 1.80
N VAL A 58 -5.08 -8.53 2.34
CA VAL A 58 -6.24 -9.20 2.96
C VAL A 58 -7.04 -10.02 1.93
N LYS A 59 -7.30 -9.47 0.74
CA LYS A 59 -8.01 -10.18 -0.33
C LYS A 59 -7.30 -11.45 -0.79
N ASN A 60 -5.97 -11.42 -0.78
CA ASN A 60 -5.10 -12.51 -1.23
C ASN A 60 -4.76 -13.52 -0.12
N ASP A 61 -5.38 -13.44 1.06
CA ASP A 61 -5.06 -14.27 2.23
C ASP A 61 -3.61 -14.12 2.73
N GLU A 62 -2.92 -13.04 2.34
CA GLU A 62 -1.54 -12.71 2.75
C GLU A 62 -1.55 -11.93 4.08
N PHE A 63 -2.27 -12.43 5.09
CA PHE A 63 -2.54 -11.68 6.33
C PHE A 63 -1.26 -11.29 7.09
N GLU A 64 -0.19 -12.09 7.04
CA GLU A 64 1.10 -11.71 7.63
C GLU A 64 1.72 -10.47 6.96
N LYS A 65 1.54 -10.31 5.65
CA LYS A 65 2.06 -9.16 4.91
C LYS A 65 1.26 -7.88 5.17
N MET A 66 0.05 -7.98 5.73
CA MET A 66 -0.73 -6.77 6.05
C MET A 66 0.00 -5.88 7.07
N PHE A 67 0.85 -6.48 7.92
CA PHE A 67 1.68 -5.79 8.89
C PHE A 67 2.76 -4.90 8.25
N ASP A 68 3.11 -5.10 6.98
CA ASP A 68 3.98 -4.20 6.22
C ASP A 68 3.35 -2.82 5.97
N TYR A 69 2.04 -2.71 6.16
CA TYR A 69 1.28 -1.48 5.95
C TYR A 69 0.81 -0.83 7.25
N ILE A 70 1.11 -1.41 8.40
CA ILE A 70 0.77 -0.87 9.73
C ILE A 70 2.03 -0.23 10.33
N HIS A 71 1.87 0.91 10.99
CA HIS A 71 2.99 1.57 11.65
C HIS A 71 3.40 0.82 12.92
N PHE A 72 4.71 0.59 13.07
CA PHE A 72 5.37 0.10 14.27
C PHE A 72 6.56 1.00 14.58
N ASP A 73 6.74 1.34 15.85
CA ASP A 73 7.86 2.19 16.30
C ASP A 73 9.22 1.57 16.01
N ASN A 74 9.29 0.23 16.03
CA ASN A 74 10.48 -0.51 15.72
C ASN A 74 10.17 -1.89 15.11
N LYS A 75 11.18 -2.48 14.46
CA LYS A 75 11.06 -3.78 13.78
C LYS A 75 10.73 -4.92 14.76
N ARG A 76 11.24 -4.88 15.98
CA ARG A 76 11.01 -5.93 16.96
C ARG A 76 9.53 -6.03 17.33
N ASP A 77 8.85 -4.90 17.56
CA ASP A 77 7.43 -4.87 17.88
C ASP A 77 6.57 -5.42 16.73
N LYS A 78 6.97 -5.12 15.48
CA LYS A 78 6.34 -5.69 14.28
C LYS A 78 6.52 -7.20 14.23
N ASP A 79 7.75 -7.69 14.39
CA ASP A 79 8.07 -9.11 14.34
C ASP A 79 7.32 -9.87 15.46
N GLU A 80 7.27 -9.32 16.68
CA GLU A 80 6.50 -9.89 17.79
C GLU A 80 4.99 -9.95 17.46
N SER A 81 4.42 -8.88 16.89
CA SER A 81 3.00 -8.87 16.48
C SER A 81 2.68 -9.89 15.39
N VAL A 82 3.59 -10.09 14.41
CA VAL A 82 3.45 -11.12 13.37
C VAL A 82 3.53 -12.53 13.98
N GLN A 83 4.38 -12.74 14.98
CA GLN A 83 4.49 -14.03 15.68
C GLN A 83 3.27 -14.33 16.54
N GLU A 84 2.70 -13.33 17.20
CA GLU A 84 1.42 -13.47 17.92
C GLU A 84 0.27 -13.77 16.95
N PHE A 85 0.23 -13.07 15.83
CA PHE A 85 -0.75 -13.33 14.77
C PHE A 85 -0.72 -14.77 14.26
N LYS A 86 0.48 -15.35 14.08
CA LYS A 86 0.64 -16.76 13.68
C LYS A 86 0.05 -17.76 14.67
N LYS A 87 -0.09 -17.36 15.93
CA LYS A 87 -0.66 -18.20 17.01
C LYS A 87 -2.17 -18.07 17.13
N ILE A 88 -2.83 -17.32 16.23
CA ILE A 88 -4.28 -17.12 16.26
C ILE A 88 -5.01 -18.46 16.37
N SER A 89 -5.91 -18.55 17.34
CA SER A 89 -6.64 -19.79 17.60
C SER A 89 -7.61 -20.10 16.46
N LYS A 90 -8.08 -21.35 16.37
CA LYS A 90 -9.18 -21.71 15.45
C LYS A 90 -10.43 -20.87 15.71
N GLU A 91 -10.67 -20.53 16.97
CA GLU A 91 -11.81 -19.73 17.43
C GLU A 91 -11.71 -18.26 17.01
N GLU A 92 -10.51 -17.76 16.69
CA GLU A 92 -10.29 -16.38 16.24
C GLU A 92 -10.18 -16.26 14.71
N LYS A 93 -10.05 -17.37 13.98
CA LYS A 93 -9.96 -17.36 12.50
C LYS A 93 -11.15 -16.68 11.82
N TYR A 94 -12.34 -16.75 12.42
CA TYR A 94 -13.53 -16.06 11.89
C TYR A 94 -13.32 -14.54 11.76
N LYS A 95 -12.42 -13.93 12.55
CA LYS A 95 -12.05 -12.51 12.40
C LYS A 95 -11.37 -12.24 11.05
N LEU A 96 -10.56 -13.18 10.56
CA LEU A 96 -9.90 -13.06 9.26
C LEU A 96 -10.91 -13.21 8.13
N ASP A 97 -11.84 -14.16 8.24
CA ASP A 97 -12.93 -14.33 7.26
C ASP A 97 -13.82 -13.09 7.21
N MET A 98 -14.14 -12.52 8.36
CA MET A 98 -14.87 -11.27 8.49
C MET A 98 -14.12 -10.09 7.84
N LEU A 99 -12.81 -9.95 8.10
CA LEU A 99 -11.96 -8.93 7.50
C LEU A 99 -11.90 -9.07 5.98
N LYS A 100 -11.74 -10.30 5.48
CA LYS A 100 -11.75 -10.62 4.06
C LYS A 100 -13.08 -10.26 3.40
N THR A 101 -14.18 -10.61 4.06
CA THR A 101 -15.52 -10.27 3.58
C THR A 101 -15.70 -8.75 3.55
N PHE A 102 -15.26 -8.03 4.58
CA PHE A 102 -15.29 -6.56 4.59
C PHE A 102 -14.57 -5.97 3.37
N VAL A 103 -13.31 -6.36 3.10
CA VAL A 103 -12.57 -5.78 1.98
C VAL A 103 -13.14 -6.19 0.61
N ASN A 104 -13.83 -7.32 0.51
CA ASN A 104 -14.48 -7.77 -0.71
C ASN A 104 -15.79 -7.03 -1.00
N ASP A 105 -16.56 -6.74 0.04
CA ASP A 105 -17.85 -6.05 -0.10
C ASP A 105 -17.71 -4.53 -0.27
N ASN A 106 -16.51 -4.00 -0.03
CA ASN A 106 -16.24 -2.57 -0.02
C ASN A 106 -15.12 -2.17 -0.98
N GLU A 107 -15.21 -0.95 -1.49
CA GLU A 107 -14.15 -0.27 -2.22
C GLU A 107 -13.72 1.01 -1.53
N ILE A 108 -12.52 1.48 -1.86
CA ILE A 108 -11.99 2.73 -1.30
C ILE A 108 -12.64 3.90 -2.02
N ASP A 109 -13.33 4.75 -1.27
CA ASP A 109 -14.07 5.88 -1.81
C ASP A 109 -13.21 7.15 -1.81
N GLU A 110 -13.25 7.88 -0.70
CA GLU A 110 -12.55 9.14 -0.49
C GLU A 110 -11.50 9.03 0.61
N ASP A 111 -10.49 9.88 0.52
CA ASP A 111 -9.57 10.19 1.61
C ASP A 111 -9.74 11.64 2.05
N LYS A 112 -9.86 11.84 3.36
CA LYS A 112 -10.05 13.13 4.00
C LYS A 112 -8.84 13.43 4.89
N MET A 113 -8.19 14.54 4.60
CA MET A 113 -7.13 15.08 5.44
C MET A 113 -7.66 15.45 6.83
N ILE A 114 -7.01 14.97 7.88
CA ILE A 114 -7.19 15.48 9.24
C ILE A 114 -6.15 16.59 9.48
N ASP A 115 -4.88 16.28 9.18
CA ASP A 115 -3.74 17.19 9.25
C ASP A 115 -2.69 16.79 8.19
N LEU A 116 -1.54 17.46 8.17
CA LEU A 116 -0.49 17.26 7.14
C LEU A 116 0.06 15.83 7.10
N ASP A 117 0.02 15.13 8.22
CA ASP A 117 0.60 13.81 8.39
C ASP A 117 -0.45 12.74 8.71
N THR A 118 -1.73 13.09 8.76
CA THR A 118 -2.82 12.17 9.12
C THR A 118 -4.03 12.31 8.20
N PHE A 119 -4.48 11.18 7.64
CA PHE A 119 -5.65 11.09 6.77
C PHE A 119 -6.61 10.01 7.27
N ILE A 120 -7.90 10.21 6.99
CA ILE A 120 -8.90 9.15 7.03
C ILE A 120 -9.15 8.67 5.60
N VAL A 121 -9.12 7.36 5.38
CA VAL A 121 -9.51 6.74 4.12
C VAL A 121 -10.82 5.98 4.32
N ARG A 122 -11.88 6.42 3.66
CA ARG A 122 -13.22 5.84 3.78
C ARG A 122 -13.43 4.72 2.77
N PHE A 123 -14.28 3.78 3.18
CA PHE A 123 -14.81 2.73 2.34
C PHE A 123 -16.27 3.01 2.00
N LYS A 124 -16.70 2.58 0.82
CA LYS A 124 -18.11 2.47 0.46
C LYS A 124 -18.42 1.05 0.01
N LYS A 125 -19.68 0.65 0.17
CA LYS A 125 -20.15 -0.66 -0.31
C LYS A 125 -20.14 -0.70 -1.84
N ILE A 126 -19.74 -1.84 -2.38
CA ILE A 126 -19.86 -2.14 -3.81
C ILE A 126 -21.32 -2.45 -4.15
N ASN A 127 -22.03 -3.17 -3.27
CA ASN A 127 -23.45 -3.52 -3.43
C ASN A 127 -24.28 -3.05 -2.23
N GLU A 128 -25.27 -2.20 -2.47
CA GLU A 128 -26.17 -1.66 -1.43
C GLU A 128 -27.20 -2.68 -0.91
N LYS A 129 -27.37 -3.82 -1.60
CA LYS A 129 -28.40 -4.82 -1.30
C LYS A 129 -28.06 -5.75 -0.13
N ASP A 130 -26.79 -5.84 0.27
CA ASP A 130 -26.37 -6.69 1.39
C ASP A 130 -26.36 -5.88 2.69
N ASN A 131 -27.44 -6.06 3.46
CA ASN A 131 -27.63 -5.47 4.76
C ASN A 131 -26.92 -6.32 5.81
N PHE A 132 -25.61 -6.11 5.97
CA PHE A 132 -24.87 -6.73 7.04
C PHE A 132 -24.59 -5.71 8.14
N ASP A 133 -25.14 -5.98 9.33
CA ASP A 133 -24.79 -5.38 10.61
C ASP A 133 -23.33 -5.74 11.02
N LYS A 134 -22.34 -5.56 10.13
CA LYS A 134 -20.89 -5.77 10.39
C LYS A 134 -20.30 -4.56 11.13
N LYS A 135 -20.94 -4.17 12.22
CA LYS A 135 -20.73 -2.91 12.95
C LYS A 135 -19.33 -2.78 13.61
N TYR A 136 -18.37 -3.63 13.31
CA TYR A 136 -17.42 -4.06 14.34
C TYR A 136 -16.13 -4.72 13.77
N LEU A 137 -15.37 -4.12 12.84
CA LEU A 137 -14.07 -4.72 12.42
C LEU A 137 -12.97 -3.71 12.15
N ILE A 138 -13.35 -2.53 11.64
CA ILE A 138 -12.43 -1.44 11.37
C ILE A 138 -12.96 -0.19 12.05
N ASN A 139 -12.15 0.42 12.93
CA ASN A 139 -12.50 1.63 13.69
C ASN A 139 -13.91 1.57 14.31
N ASP A 140 -14.27 0.45 14.94
CA ASP A 140 -15.55 0.26 15.63
C ASP A 140 -16.79 0.43 14.73
N GLY A 141 -16.67 -0.02 13.47
CA GLY A 141 -17.79 0.00 12.51
C GLY A 141 -17.92 1.28 11.72
N ARG A 142 -16.96 2.19 11.81
CA ARG A 142 -17.03 3.50 11.15
C ARG A 142 -16.67 3.47 9.66
N GLY A 143 -16.29 2.31 9.12
CA GLY A 143 -16.07 2.13 7.68
C GLY A 143 -14.91 2.96 7.11
N PHE A 144 -13.90 3.27 7.93
CA PHE A 144 -12.73 4.02 7.51
C PHE A 144 -11.48 3.56 8.25
N LEU A 145 -10.30 3.75 7.64
CA LEU A 145 -8.99 3.58 8.28
C LEU A 145 -8.32 4.94 8.47
N THR A 146 -7.57 5.11 9.56
CA THR A 146 -6.68 6.26 9.72
C THR A 146 -5.29 5.85 9.27
N VAL A 147 -4.64 6.75 8.55
CA VAL A 147 -3.28 6.54 8.08
C VAL A 147 -2.43 7.74 8.48
N GLU A 148 -1.20 7.45 8.89
CA GLU A 148 -0.24 8.42 9.39
C GLU A 148 1.04 8.36 8.57
N LYS A 149 1.69 9.50 8.41
CA LYS A 149 2.92 9.65 7.64
C LYS A 149 4.13 9.52 8.55
N HIS A 150 5.01 8.58 8.20
CA HIS A 150 6.25 8.29 8.91
C HIS A 150 7.39 8.18 7.89
N ASN A 151 8.46 8.95 8.07
CA ASN A 151 9.63 8.96 7.19
C ASN A 151 9.29 9.06 5.68
N GLY A 152 8.30 9.90 5.35
CA GLY A 152 7.87 10.13 3.96
C GLY A 152 6.97 9.06 3.36
N ARG A 153 6.50 8.08 4.16
CA ARG A 153 5.59 7.02 3.72
C ARG A 153 4.35 6.97 4.61
N TRP A 154 3.25 6.46 4.08
CA TRP A 154 1.97 6.37 4.78
C TRP A 154 1.76 4.96 5.32
N PHE A 155 1.24 4.87 6.54
CA PHE A 155 0.99 3.62 7.26
C PHE A 155 -0.37 3.67 7.93
N LEU A 156 -1.05 2.55 8.05
CA LEU A 156 -2.23 2.41 8.91
C LEU A 156 -1.81 2.66 10.36
N LYS A 157 -2.60 3.45 11.08
CA LYS A 157 -2.43 3.60 12.52
C LYS A 157 -2.66 2.24 13.20
N LYS A 158 -1.82 1.91 14.18
CA LYS A 158 -1.96 0.66 14.96
C LYS A 158 -3.27 0.66 15.75
N ASN A 159 -3.76 -0.53 16.11
CA ASN A 159 -4.96 -0.74 16.95
C ASN A 159 -6.30 -0.27 16.32
N GLN A 160 -6.39 -0.25 14.99
CA GLN A 160 -7.64 0.06 14.27
C GLN A 160 -8.35 -1.19 13.73
N LEU A 161 -7.70 -2.34 13.88
CA LEU A 161 -8.13 -3.68 13.47
C LEU A 161 -8.37 -4.53 14.73
N TRP A 162 -9.26 -5.50 14.62
CA TRP A 162 -9.88 -6.28 15.71
C TRP A 162 -9.31 -7.69 15.90
#